data_AF-A0A2D0XXE6-F1
#
_entry.id   AF-A0A2D0XXE6-F1
#
_cell.length_a   1.000
_cell.length_b   1.000
_cell.length_c   1.000
_cell.angle_alpha   90.00
_cell.angle_beta   90.00
_cell.angle_gamma   90.00
#
_symmetry.space_group_name_H-M   'P 1'
#
loop_
_entity.id
_entity.type
_entity.pdbx_description
1 polymer ?
#
loop_
_entity_poly.entity_id
_entity_poly.type
_entity_poly.pdbx_seq_one_letter_code
_entity_poly.pdbx_strand_id
1 'polypeptide(L)' 'MRWRDRFVFCAEALYKAQAETGEIKGHYLNATAGTCEEMMKRAVFARELGVPIVMHDYLTGGFTANTTLAHYCRDNG' A
#
# COMPACT_ATOMS: atom_id res chain seq x y z
N MET A 1 -15.12 4.16 5.73
CA MET A 1 -14.12 3.07 5.84
C MET A 1 -12.78 3.68 6.21
N ARG A 2 -12.20 3.34 7.37
CA ARG A 2 -10.84 3.80 7.73
C ARG A 2 -9.81 2.96 6.97
N TRP A 3 -8.64 3.55 6.70
CA TRP A 3 -7.65 2.94 5.83
C TRP A 3 -7.05 1.66 6.43
N ARG A 4 -6.79 1.65 7.74
CA ARG A 4 -6.15 0.51 8.42
C ARG A 4 -7.04 -0.74 8.39
N ASP A 5 -8.32 -0.59 8.65
CA ASP A 5 -9.30 -1.70 8.57
C ASP A 5 -9.34 -2.26 7.15
N ARG A 6 -9.38 -1.39 6.12
CA ARG A 6 -9.34 -1.82 4.72
C ARG A 6 -8.07 -2.62 4.41
N PHE A 7 -6.92 -2.18 4.89
CA PHE A 7 -5.63 -2.86 4.64
C PHE A 7 -5.64 -4.27 5.22
N VAL A 8 -6.14 -4.45 6.45
CA VAL A 8 -6.26 -5.77 7.10
C VAL A 8 -7.15 -6.71 6.28
N PHE A 9 -8.38 -6.29 5.96
CA PHE A 9 -9.31 -7.18 5.25
C PHE A 9 -8.89 -7.44 3.79
N CYS A 10 -8.27 -6.47 3.11
CA CYS A 10 -7.73 -6.70 1.77
C CYS A 10 -6.53 -7.66 1.79
N ALA A 11 -5.66 -7.60 2.80
CA ALA A 11 -4.57 -8.57 2.95
C ALA A 11 -5.10 -9.98 3.19
N GLU A 12 -6.09 -10.15 4.07
CA GLU A 12 -6.76 -11.43 4.29
C GLU A 12 -7.36 -12.00 2.98
N ALA A 13 -8.09 -11.17 2.23
CA ALA A 13 -8.70 -11.57 0.96
C ALA A 13 -7.65 -11.94 -0.10
N LEU A 14 -6.55 -11.18 -0.17
CA LEU A 14 -5.42 -11.43 -1.07
C LEU A 14 -4.79 -12.80 -0.79
N TYR A 15 -4.48 -13.09 0.46
CA TYR A 15 -3.84 -14.36 0.83
C TYR A 15 -4.77 -15.55 0.68
N LYS A 16 -6.07 -15.38 0.97
CA LYS A 16 -7.10 -16.39 0.68
C LYS A 16 -7.14 -16.72 -0.81
N ALA A 17 -7.28 -15.71 -1.67
CA ALA A 17 -7.34 -15.91 -3.11
C ALA A 17 -6.05 -16.53 -3.67
N GLN A 18 -4.88 -16.10 -3.18
CA GLN A 18 -3.59 -16.67 -3.58
C GLN A 18 -3.46 -18.14 -3.18
N ALA A 19 -3.91 -18.51 -1.98
CA ALA A 19 -3.92 -19.90 -1.52
C ALA A 19 -4.88 -20.78 -2.35
N GLU A 20 -6.02 -20.24 -2.77
CA GLU A 20 -7.02 -20.96 -3.57
C GLU A 20 -6.56 -21.19 -5.02
N THR A 21 -5.88 -20.22 -5.64
CA THR A 21 -5.51 -20.33 -7.06
C THR A 21 -4.07 -20.78 -7.31
N GLY A 22 -3.18 -20.69 -6.32
CA GLY A 22 -1.75 -20.96 -6.50
C GLY A 22 -1.00 -19.91 -7.34
N GLU A 23 -1.62 -18.77 -7.61
CA GLU A 23 -1.02 -17.67 -8.37
C GLU A 23 -0.82 -16.46 -7.46
N ILE A 24 0.26 -15.70 -7.67
CA ILE A 24 0.51 -14.47 -6.90
C ILE A 24 -0.63 -13.47 -7.09
N LYS A 25 -1.16 -12.96 -5.99
CA LYS A 25 -2.22 -11.93 -5.98
C LYS A 25 -1.73 -10.63 -5.36
N GLY A 26 -2.32 -9.52 -5.79
CA GLY A 26 -1.98 -8.16 -5.37
C GLY A 26 -3.24 -7.32 -5.25
N HIS A 27 -3.22 -6.32 -4.37
CA HIS A 27 -4.26 -5.29 -4.31
C HIS A 27 -3.61 -3.94 -4.07
N TYR A 28 -3.95 -2.95 -4.91
CA TYR A 28 -3.41 -1.60 -4.84
C TYR A 28 -3.89 -0.88 -3.57
N LEU A 29 -3.17 -1.05 -2.46
CA LEU A 29 -3.49 -0.36 -1.21
C LEU A 29 -3.09 1.12 -1.32
N ASN A 30 -4.10 1.99 -1.38
CA ASN A 30 -3.89 3.43 -1.58
C ASN A 30 -3.24 4.12 -0.35
N ALA A 31 -2.00 4.60 -0.56
CA ALA A 31 -1.19 5.34 0.40
C ALA A 31 -1.39 6.87 0.34
N THR A 32 -2.10 7.41 -0.67
CA THR A 32 -2.42 8.85 -0.77
C THR A 32 -3.03 9.36 0.54
N ALA A 33 -2.46 10.44 1.07
CA ALA A 33 -2.89 11.06 2.32
C ALA A 33 -2.70 12.58 2.27
N GLY A 34 -3.27 13.28 3.26
CA GLY A 34 -3.18 14.74 3.35
C GLY A 34 -1.81 15.26 3.83
N THR A 35 -0.96 14.39 4.37
CA THR A 35 0.43 14.72 4.75
C THR A 35 1.37 13.57 4.43
N CYS A 36 2.67 13.87 4.30
CA CYS A 36 3.69 12.87 4.05
C CYS A 36 3.78 11.83 5.19
N GLU A 37 3.62 12.24 6.44
CA GLU A 37 3.69 11.34 7.60
C GLU A 37 2.56 10.31 7.55
N GLU A 38 1.34 10.72 7.22
CA GLU A 38 0.22 9.80 7.06
C GLU A 38 0.38 8.91 5.83
N MET A 39 0.94 9.41 4.74
CA MET A 39 1.27 8.59 3.56
C MET A 39 2.29 7.50 3.93
N MET A 40 3.35 7.86 4.65
CA MET A 40 4.38 6.92 5.09
C MET A 40 3.84 5.91 6.09
N LYS A 41 2.99 6.30 7.05
CA LYS A 41 2.32 5.34 7.96
C LYS A 41 1.54 4.26 7.21
N ARG A 42 0.86 4.64 6.12
CA ARG A 42 0.14 3.67 5.28
C ARG A 42 1.10 2.73 4.55
N ALA A 43 2.14 3.27 3.93
CA ALA A 43 3.14 2.47 3.22
C ALA A 43 3.89 1.51 4.15
N VAL A 44 4.23 1.95 5.37
CA VAL A 44 4.83 1.11 6.42
C VAL A 44 3.89 -0.03 6.81
N PHE A 45 2.60 0.25 7.03
CA PHE A 45 1.67 -0.82 7.38
C PHE A 45 1.44 -1.81 6.23
N ALA A 46 1.42 -1.35 4.97
CA ALA A 46 1.36 -2.26 3.82
C ALA A 46 2.57 -3.21 3.78
N ARG A 47 3.77 -2.70 4.09
CA ARG A 47 4.99 -3.51 4.21
C ARG A 47 4.88 -4.51 5.37
N GLU A 48 4.42 -4.09 6.55
CA GLU A 48 4.21 -4.98 7.70
C GLU A 48 3.24 -6.12 7.41
N LEU A 49 2.22 -5.86 6.58
CA LEU A 49 1.28 -6.88 6.11
C LEU A 49 1.88 -7.79 5.03
N GLY A 50 3.04 -7.48 4.46
CA GLY A 50 3.70 -8.29 3.43
C GLY A 50 3.00 -8.27 2.07
N VAL A 51 2.17 -7.27 1.78
CA VAL A 51 1.47 -7.18 0.48
C VAL A 51 2.42 -6.68 -0.62
N PRO A 52 2.24 -7.11 -1.88
CA PRO A 52 3.23 -6.86 -2.93
C PRO A 52 3.11 -5.49 -3.61
N ILE A 53 2.06 -4.70 -3.33
CA ILE A 53 1.83 -3.46 -4.08
C ILE A 53 1.01 -2.42 -3.31
N VAL A 54 1.36 -1.15 -3.52
CA VAL A 54 0.63 0.04 -3.06
C VAL A 54 0.34 0.98 -4.23
N MET A 55 -0.53 1.97 -4.04
CA MET A 55 -0.79 3.02 -5.05
C MET A 55 -0.72 4.43 -4.45
N HIS A 56 -0.51 5.41 -5.32
CA HIS A 56 -0.45 6.83 -4.97
C HIS A 56 -0.98 7.71 -6.11
N ASP A 57 -1.78 8.71 -5.73
CA ASP A 57 -2.38 9.66 -6.65
C ASP A 57 -1.42 10.85 -6.85
N TYR A 58 -0.36 10.64 -7.65
CA TYR A 58 0.81 11.51 -7.69
C TYR A 58 0.55 13.00 -8.01
N LEU A 59 -0.52 13.31 -8.75
CA LEU A 59 -0.90 14.70 -9.05
C LEU A 59 -1.59 15.38 -7.85
N THR A 60 -2.51 14.68 -7.18
CA THR A 60 -3.28 15.24 -6.06
C THR A 60 -2.50 15.16 -4.75
N GLY A 61 -1.62 14.18 -4.59
CA GLY A 61 -0.66 14.09 -3.48
C GLY A 61 0.60 14.93 -3.69
N GLY A 62 0.94 15.24 -4.95
CA GLY A 62 2.08 16.08 -5.33
C GLY A 62 3.38 15.31 -5.57
N PHE A 63 4.23 15.85 -6.45
CA PHE A 63 5.49 15.22 -6.85
C PHE A 63 6.48 15.02 -5.71
N THR A 64 6.57 15.94 -4.75
CA THR A 64 7.46 15.80 -3.57
C THR A 64 7.09 14.58 -2.73
N ALA A 65 5.80 14.40 -2.44
CA ALA A 65 5.30 13.24 -1.72
C ALA A 65 5.51 11.96 -2.55
N ASN A 66 5.20 12.01 -3.86
CA ASN A 66 5.38 10.88 -4.75
C ASN A 66 6.82 10.38 -4.84
N THR A 67 7.79 11.29 -5.00
CA THR A 67 9.22 10.91 -5.04
C THR A 67 9.68 10.31 -3.71
N THR A 68 9.20 10.85 -2.58
CA THR A 68 9.46 10.28 -1.26
C THR A 68 8.93 8.85 -1.15
N LEU A 69 7.68 8.63 -1.56
CA LEU A 69 7.09 7.29 -1.56
C LEU A 69 7.80 6.34 -2.53
N ALA A 70 8.21 6.82 -3.70
CA ALA A 70 8.94 6.03 -4.68
C ALA A 70 10.29 5.54 -4.14
N HIS A 71 11.03 6.40 -3.43
CA HIS A 71 12.26 6.00 -2.74
C HIS A 71 11.97 4.96 -1.65
N TYR A 72 10.93 5.18 -0.84
CA TYR A 72 10.55 4.20 0.18
C TYR A 72 10.21 2.84 -0.44
N CYS A 73 9.39 2.79 -1.49
CA CYS A 73 9.07 1.52 -2.15
C CYS A 73 10.33 0.84 -2.70
N ARG A 74 11.25 1.58 -3.33
CA ARG A 74 12.53 1.03 -3.81
C ARG A 74 13.31 0.31 -2.71
N ASP A 75 13.32 0.86 -1.50
CA ASP A 75 14.09 0.31 -0.38
C ASP A 75 13.33 -0.81 0.37
N ASN A 76 12.06 -1.06 0.06
CA ASN A 76 11.19 -1.95 0.83
C ASN A 76 10.50 -3.06 0.01
N GLY A 77 10.76 -3.15 -1.30
CA GLY A 77 10.35 -4.27 -2.16
C GLY A 77 9.17 -3.96 -3.07
#